data_AF-A0A970K227-F1
#
_entry.id   AF-A0A970K227-F1
#
_cell.length_a   1.000
_cell.length_b   1.000
_cell.length_c   1.000
_cell.angle_alpha   90.00
_cell.angle_beta   90.00
_cell.angle_gamma   90.00
#
_symmetry.space_group_name_H-M   'P 1'
#
loop_
_entity.id
_entity.type
_entity.pdbx_description
1 polymer ?
#
loop_
_entity_poly.entity_id
_entity_poly.type
_entity_poly.pdbx_seq_one_letter_code
_entity_poly.pdbx_strand_id
1 'polypeptide(L)'
;GIGVIAGTGMSVGELQGEIRQAKKMSNGIIGVNVLFAVSQFADLVKAALAEKINLILSGAGFSRDMFAWGRASNIPIVPIVSSAKLAFLAQKLGAAAVVVEGKEAGGHLGTERPMRDILPEVRAAVSIPVIGAGGIIDGHDLAATLKMGADGVQMGTRFAASQESNASDYFKFQYLKASRDDVTLIHSPVGLPGQALRSHFVEQVERADYKRDTDCYQCLKKCSQKLCIMDALINACAGGDPSRALVFCGEAVHRIKEILSVKDIFASLMREAAFDV
;
A
#
# COMPACT_ATOMS: atom_id res chain seq x y z
N GLY A 1 7.42 0.26 -14.98
CA GLY A 1 6.70 -0.37 -13.87
C GLY A 1 5.21 -0.18 -14.03
N ILE A 2 4.45 -0.41 -12.97
CA ILE A 2 2.98 -0.24 -12.91
C ILE A 2 2.67 0.86 -11.90
N GLY A 3 1.96 1.91 -12.33
CA GLY A 3 1.46 2.94 -11.42
C GLY A 3 0.14 2.50 -10.79
N VAL A 4 -0.04 2.73 -9.48
CA VAL A 4 -1.25 2.31 -8.77
C VAL A 4 -1.90 3.51 -8.09
N ILE A 5 -3.13 3.82 -8.49
CA ILE A 5 -3.96 4.84 -7.84
C ILE A 5 -4.50 4.28 -6.53
N ALA A 6 -4.34 5.01 -5.43
CA ALA A 6 -4.94 4.65 -4.15
C ALA A 6 -6.42 5.11 -4.13
N GLY A 7 -7.34 4.26 -4.57
CA GLY A 7 -8.78 4.57 -4.57
C GLY A 7 -9.42 4.53 -3.18
N THR A 8 -8.69 4.09 -2.16
CA THR A 8 -9.20 4.01 -0.78
C THR A 8 -9.35 5.41 -0.20
N GLY A 9 -10.54 5.73 0.30
CA GLY A 9 -10.83 7.03 0.90
C GLY A 9 -11.27 8.12 -0.09
N MET A 10 -11.30 7.81 -1.38
CA MET A 10 -11.93 8.64 -2.41
C MET A 10 -13.42 8.33 -2.54
N SER A 11 -14.19 9.29 -3.00
CA SER A 11 -15.51 9.03 -3.59
C SER A 11 -15.38 8.36 -4.96
N VAL A 12 -16.49 7.78 -5.45
CA VAL A 12 -16.55 7.16 -6.79
C VAL A 12 -16.19 8.17 -7.89
N GLY A 13 -16.71 9.40 -7.81
CA GLY A 13 -16.47 10.42 -8.83
C GLY A 13 -15.00 10.87 -8.88
N GLU A 14 -14.37 11.03 -7.71
CA GLU A 14 -12.94 11.35 -7.61
C GLU A 14 -12.10 10.23 -8.21
N LEU A 15 -12.36 8.97 -7.86
CA LEU A 15 -11.63 7.82 -8.41
C LEU A 15 -11.74 7.76 -9.94
N GLN A 16 -12.92 7.99 -10.50
CA GLN A 16 -13.10 8.04 -11.96
C GLN A 16 -12.29 9.18 -12.59
N GLY A 17 -12.27 10.35 -11.96
CA GLY A 17 -11.43 11.49 -12.38
C GLY A 17 -9.95 11.13 -12.42
N GLU A 18 -9.42 10.58 -11.33
CA GLU A 18 -8.02 10.15 -11.20
C GLU A 18 -7.63 9.11 -12.25
N ILE A 19 -8.47 8.10 -12.50
CA ILE A 19 -8.21 7.08 -13.53
C ILE A 19 -8.14 7.73 -14.92
N ARG A 20 -9.06 8.62 -15.25
CA ARG A 20 -9.07 9.32 -16.55
C ARG A 20 -7.86 10.23 -16.71
N GLN A 21 -7.43 10.91 -15.65
CA GLN A 21 -6.24 11.75 -15.67
C GLN A 21 -4.98 10.90 -15.87
N ALA A 22 -4.81 9.83 -15.10
CA ALA A 22 -3.66 8.95 -15.21
C ALA A 22 -3.53 8.35 -16.62
N LYS A 23 -4.64 7.95 -17.24
CA LYS A 23 -4.68 7.46 -18.63
C LYS A 23 -4.35 8.51 -19.69
N LYS A 24 -4.58 9.79 -19.42
CA LYS A 24 -4.14 10.89 -20.31
C LYS A 24 -2.63 11.10 -20.24
N MET A 25 -2.02 10.80 -19.09
CA MET A 25 -0.59 11.02 -18.82
C MET A 25 0.28 9.81 -19.20
N SER A 26 -0.30 8.64 -19.42
CA SER A 26 0.45 7.40 -19.65
C SER A 26 -0.32 6.41 -20.53
N ASN A 27 0.41 5.77 -21.43
CA ASN A 27 -0.05 4.58 -22.18
C ASN A 27 0.39 3.26 -21.51
N GLY A 28 1.01 3.34 -20.33
CA GLY A 28 1.45 2.18 -19.56
C GLY A 28 0.32 1.51 -18.78
N ILE A 29 0.68 0.48 -18.01
CA ILE A 29 -0.27 -0.24 -17.14
C ILE A 29 -0.53 0.60 -15.88
N ILE A 30 -1.80 0.86 -15.61
CA ILE A 30 -2.28 1.59 -14.45
C ILE A 30 -3.24 0.69 -13.66
N GLY A 31 -2.97 0.53 -12.37
CA GLY A 31 -3.82 -0.18 -11.43
C GLY A 31 -4.57 0.75 -10.48
N VAL A 32 -5.56 0.20 -9.78
CA VAL A 32 -6.21 0.86 -8.64
C VAL A 32 -6.16 -0.06 -7.44
N ASN A 33 -5.79 0.46 -6.27
CA ASN A 33 -5.86 -0.24 -5.00
C ASN A 33 -7.05 0.23 -4.17
N VAL A 34 -7.92 -0.70 -3.76
CA VAL A 34 -9.05 -0.44 -2.86
C VAL A 34 -9.01 -1.41 -1.69
N LEU A 35 -8.95 -0.88 -0.46
CA LEU A 35 -8.96 -1.71 0.75
C LEU A 35 -10.34 -2.29 1.02
N PHE A 36 -10.44 -3.59 1.33
CA PHE A 36 -11.73 -4.21 1.62
C PHE A 36 -12.41 -3.65 2.88
N ALA A 37 -11.66 -3.02 3.78
CA ALA A 37 -12.20 -2.41 5.00
C ALA A 37 -13.17 -1.24 4.77
N VAL A 38 -13.11 -0.55 3.62
CA VAL A 38 -13.97 0.61 3.37
C VAL A 38 -15.40 0.22 3.01
N SER A 39 -16.37 1.01 3.46
CA SER A 39 -17.81 0.78 3.23
C SER A 39 -18.15 0.76 1.74
N GLN A 40 -17.53 1.64 0.96
CA GLN A 40 -17.72 1.78 -0.50
C GLN A 40 -16.86 0.84 -1.36
N PHE A 41 -16.25 -0.21 -0.79
CA PHE A 41 -15.34 -1.11 -1.52
C PHE A 41 -15.92 -1.61 -2.86
N ALA A 42 -17.18 -2.08 -2.84
CA ALA A 42 -17.81 -2.62 -4.04
C ALA A 42 -18.02 -1.56 -5.13
N ASP A 43 -18.42 -0.35 -4.73
CA ASP A 43 -18.71 0.75 -5.66
C ASP A 43 -17.43 1.28 -6.29
N LEU A 44 -16.38 1.45 -5.50
CA LEU A 44 -15.06 1.89 -5.97
C LEU A 44 -14.44 0.87 -6.94
N VAL A 45 -14.48 -0.43 -6.61
CA VAL A 45 -13.98 -1.47 -7.52
C VAL A 45 -14.77 -1.48 -8.83
N LYS A 46 -16.11 -1.48 -8.76
CA LYS A 46 -16.96 -1.46 -9.97
C LYS A 46 -16.76 -0.21 -10.82
N ALA A 47 -16.58 0.95 -10.20
CA ALA A 47 -16.27 2.19 -10.90
C ALA A 47 -14.93 2.10 -11.65
N ALA A 48 -13.88 1.58 -11.00
CA ALA A 48 -12.59 1.38 -11.65
C ALA A 48 -12.66 0.37 -12.81
N LEU A 49 -13.45 -0.70 -12.68
CA LEU A 49 -13.73 -1.65 -13.76
C LEU A 49 -14.47 -0.98 -14.93
N ALA A 50 -15.47 -0.15 -14.65
CA ALA A 50 -16.22 0.60 -15.67
C ALA A 50 -15.33 1.60 -16.43
N GLU A 51 -14.37 2.22 -15.75
CA GLU A 51 -13.34 3.06 -16.37
C GLU A 51 -12.26 2.24 -17.11
N LYS A 52 -12.38 0.90 -17.16
CA LYS A 52 -11.45 -0.01 -17.85
C LYS A 52 -10.02 0.08 -17.33
N ILE A 53 -9.84 0.16 -16.02
CA ILE A 53 -8.50 0.10 -15.40
C ILE A 53 -7.77 -1.20 -15.79
N ASN A 54 -6.44 -1.22 -15.78
CA ASN A 54 -5.70 -2.40 -16.25
C ASN A 54 -5.65 -3.53 -15.22
N LEU A 55 -5.71 -3.23 -13.92
CA LEU A 55 -5.78 -4.21 -12.85
C LEU A 55 -6.29 -3.59 -11.55
N ILE A 56 -6.82 -4.43 -10.66
CA ILE A 56 -7.26 -4.05 -9.31
C ILE A 56 -6.39 -4.74 -8.27
N LEU A 57 -5.87 -3.96 -7.32
CA LEU A 57 -5.32 -4.47 -6.07
C LEU A 57 -6.33 -4.32 -4.92
N SER A 58 -6.26 -5.24 -3.98
CA SER A 58 -7.11 -5.22 -2.78
C SER A 58 -6.37 -5.76 -1.57
N GLY A 59 -6.38 -5.00 -0.48
CA GLY A 59 -5.79 -5.36 0.82
C GLY A 59 -6.75 -5.12 1.99
N ALA A 60 -6.24 -5.21 3.22
CA ALA A 60 -6.99 -5.00 4.48
C ALA A 60 -8.35 -5.72 4.50
N GLY A 61 -8.32 -7.02 4.24
CA GLY A 61 -9.48 -7.92 4.19
C GLY A 61 -9.56 -8.68 2.86
N PHE A 62 -10.65 -9.44 2.66
CA PHE A 62 -10.79 -10.31 1.49
C PHE A 62 -12.25 -10.40 1.02
N SER A 63 -12.52 -9.94 -0.20
CA SER A 63 -13.80 -10.16 -0.89
C SER A 63 -13.67 -11.32 -1.85
N ARG A 64 -14.64 -12.24 -1.86
CA ARG A 64 -14.73 -13.26 -2.93
C ARG A 64 -15.39 -12.70 -4.20
N ASP A 65 -16.25 -11.70 -4.04
CA ASP A 65 -17.06 -11.16 -5.14
C ASP A 65 -16.22 -10.39 -6.17
N MET A 66 -15.11 -9.78 -5.74
CA MET A 66 -14.22 -9.03 -6.64
C MET A 66 -13.68 -9.89 -7.79
N PHE A 67 -13.46 -11.18 -7.58
CA PHE A 67 -13.01 -12.08 -8.65
C PHE A 67 -14.09 -12.33 -9.69
N ALA A 68 -15.37 -12.38 -9.27
CA ALA A 68 -16.48 -12.49 -10.20
C ALA A 68 -16.63 -11.21 -11.03
N TRP A 69 -16.49 -10.04 -10.41
CA TRP A 69 -16.51 -8.75 -11.12
C TRP A 69 -15.34 -8.62 -12.10
N GLY A 70 -14.12 -8.96 -11.67
CA GLY A 70 -12.94 -8.95 -12.52
C GLY A 70 -13.09 -9.87 -13.74
N ARG A 71 -13.60 -11.09 -13.55
CA ARG A 71 -13.91 -12.01 -14.68
C ARG A 71 -14.95 -11.42 -15.63
N ALA A 72 -16.04 -10.85 -15.11
CA ALA A 72 -17.09 -10.26 -15.94
C ALA A 72 -16.60 -9.07 -16.78
N SER A 73 -15.62 -8.32 -16.27
CA SER A 73 -15.02 -7.18 -16.97
C SER A 73 -13.72 -7.53 -17.73
N ASN A 74 -13.25 -8.78 -17.66
CA ASN A 74 -11.94 -9.22 -18.17
C ASN A 74 -10.77 -8.35 -17.66
N ILE A 75 -10.82 -7.96 -16.37
CA ILE A 75 -9.78 -7.16 -15.71
C ILE A 75 -9.14 -8.00 -14.58
N PRO A 76 -7.80 -8.13 -14.56
CA PRO A 76 -7.05 -8.81 -13.52
C PRO A 76 -7.33 -8.30 -12.10
N ILE A 77 -7.54 -9.23 -11.17
CA ILE A 77 -7.60 -8.97 -9.73
C ILE A 77 -6.35 -9.54 -9.06
N VAL A 78 -5.67 -8.71 -8.27
CA VAL A 78 -4.40 -9.00 -7.61
C VAL A 78 -4.53 -8.70 -6.11
N PRO A 79 -4.96 -9.67 -5.27
CA PRO A 79 -5.07 -9.43 -3.84
C PRO A 79 -3.71 -9.38 -3.15
N ILE A 80 -3.64 -8.58 -2.09
CA ILE A 80 -2.55 -8.58 -1.12
C ILE A 80 -2.84 -9.66 -0.08
N VAL A 81 -1.86 -10.53 0.17
CA VAL A 81 -1.96 -11.70 1.03
C VAL A 81 -0.76 -11.79 1.97
N SER A 82 -0.97 -12.42 3.13
CA SER A 82 0.06 -12.62 4.14
C SER A 82 0.24 -14.10 4.55
N SER A 83 -0.31 -15.03 3.76
CA SER A 83 -0.15 -16.47 3.99
C SER A 83 -0.36 -17.30 2.72
N ALA A 84 0.31 -18.45 2.66
CA ALA A 84 0.12 -19.45 1.60
C ALA A 84 -1.33 -19.91 1.46
N LYS A 85 -2.05 -20.09 2.58
CA LYS A 85 -3.47 -20.47 2.60
C LYS A 85 -4.35 -19.46 1.86
N LEU A 86 -4.15 -18.16 2.12
CA LEU A 86 -4.94 -17.11 1.47
C LEU A 86 -4.54 -16.96 -0.01
N ALA A 87 -3.25 -17.06 -0.33
CA ALA A 87 -2.76 -17.04 -1.71
C ALA A 87 -3.37 -18.18 -2.55
N PHE A 88 -3.38 -19.41 -2.01
CA PHE A 88 -3.99 -20.56 -2.66
C PHE A 88 -5.51 -20.37 -2.88
N LEU A 89 -6.21 -19.83 -1.89
CA LEU A 89 -7.64 -19.50 -2.03
C LEU A 89 -7.87 -18.44 -3.11
N ALA A 90 -7.05 -17.39 -3.13
CA ALA A 90 -7.11 -16.34 -4.15
C ALA A 90 -6.90 -16.90 -5.55
N GLN A 91 -5.89 -17.76 -5.75
CA GLN A 91 -5.68 -18.45 -7.02
C GLN A 91 -6.90 -19.26 -7.43
N LYS A 92 -7.47 -20.07 -6.52
CA LYS A 92 -8.69 -20.86 -6.82
C LYS A 92 -9.89 -20.01 -7.22
N LEU A 93 -9.97 -18.78 -6.71
CA LEU A 93 -11.05 -17.85 -7.06
C LEU A 93 -10.80 -17.09 -8.36
N GLY A 94 -9.59 -17.19 -8.93
CA GLY A 94 -9.22 -16.57 -10.21
C GLY A 94 -8.35 -15.31 -10.08
N ALA A 95 -7.56 -15.19 -9.01
CA ALA A 95 -6.53 -14.15 -8.92
C ALA A 95 -5.55 -14.28 -10.10
N ALA A 96 -5.21 -13.14 -10.71
CA ALA A 96 -4.25 -13.09 -11.81
C ALA A 96 -2.79 -13.12 -11.33
N ALA A 97 -2.56 -12.61 -10.12
CA ALA A 97 -1.30 -12.62 -9.38
C ALA A 97 -1.62 -12.41 -7.88
N VAL A 98 -0.63 -12.52 -7.01
CA VAL A 98 -0.76 -12.15 -5.59
C VAL A 98 0.40 -11.26 -5.17
N VAL A 99 0.12 -10.29 -4.29
CA VAL A 99 1.16 -9.52 -3.59
C VAL A 99 1.34 -10.12 -2.20
N VAL A 100 2.55 -10.58 -1.88
CA VAL A 100 2.92 -11.11 -0.57
C VAL A 100 3.52 -9.99 0.25
N GLU A 101 2.76 -9.52 1.25
CA GLU A 101 3.17 -8.42 2.10
C GLU A 101 3.66 -8.93 3.46
N GLY A 102 4.90 -8.57 3.81
CA GLY A 102 5.49 -8.82 5.12
C GLY A 102 5.30 -7.66 6.10
N LYS A 103 5.67 -7.90 7.36
CA LYS A 103 5.59 -6.89 8.45
C LYS A 103 6.39 -5.62 8.17
N GLU A 104 7.38 -5.68 7.27
CA GLU A 104 8.26 -4.58 6.92
C GLU A 104 7.57 -3.48 6.09
N ALA A 105 6.32 -3.72 5.64
CA ALA A 105 5.52 -2.78 4.85
C ALA A 105 5.03 -1.58 5.67
N GLY A 106 4.66 -0.49 5.00
CA GLY A 106 4.05 0.67 5.65
C GLY A 106 2.53 0.60 5.67
N GLY A 107 1.91 1.28 6.64
CA GLY A 107 0.45 1.25 6.77
C GLY A 107 -0.06 -0.05 7.40
N HIS A 108 -1.28 -0.44 7.08
CA HIS A 108 -1.95 -1.57 7.75
C HIS A 108 -1.30 -2.91 7.42
N LEU A 109 -0.90 -3.65 8.45
CA LEU A 109 -0.23 -4.93 8.32
C LEU A 109 -1.20 -6.10 8.49
N GLY A 110 -1.05 -7.11 7.63
CA GLY A 110 -1.80 -8.36 7.70
C GLY A 110 -1.10 -9.50 8.43
N THR A 111 0.08 -9.24 9.01
CA THR A 111 0.97 -10.24 9.62
C THR A 111 2.10 -9.60 10.41
N GLU A 112 2.62 -10.32 11.40
CA GLU A 112 3.86 -10.00 12.13
C GLU A 112 5.07 -10.75 11.57
N ARG A 113 4.89 -11.55 10.51
CA ARG A 113 5.95 -12.33 9.88
C ARG A 113 6.69 -11.51 8.82
N PRO A 114 8.02 -11.63 8.71
CA PRO A 114 8.77 -10.95 7.66
C PRO A 114 8.46 -11.54 6.28
N MET A 115 8.52 -10.71 5.23
CA MET A 115 8.19 -11.11 3.86
C MET A 115 9.00 -12.35 3.43
N ARG A 116 10.29 -12.40 3.78
CA ARG A 116 11.22 -13.48 3.43
C ARG A 116 10.79 -14.87 3.94
N ASP A 117 9.97 -14.93 4.99
CA ASP A 117 9.47 -16.19 5.54
C ASP A 117 8.17 -16.62 4.83
N ILE A 118 7.34 -15.67 4.42
CA ILE A 118 6.02 -15.92 3.82
C ILE A 118 6.15 -16.21 2.32
N LEU A 119 7.06 -15.51 1.64
CA LEU A 119 7.18 -15.55 0.18
C LEU A 119 7.49 -16.97 -0.34
N PRO A 120 8.46 -17.72 0.21
CA PRO A 120 8.72 -19.09 -0.24
C PRO A 120 7.51 -20.03 -0.04
N GLU A 121 6.77 -19.88 1.07
CA GLU A 121 5.56 -20.67 1.34
C GLU A 121 4.46 -20.37 0.30
N VAL A 122 4.27 -19.10 -0.04
CA VAL A 122 3.31 -18.69 -1.06
C VAL A 122 3.73 -19.21 -2.43
N ARG A 123 4.99 -19.03 -2.82
CA ARG A 123 5.55 -19.51 -4.09
C ARG A 123 5.35 -21.02 -4.27
N ALA A 124 5.47 -21.80 -3.20
CA ALA A 124 5.22 -23.24 -3.24
C ALA A 124 3.72 -23.59 -3.36
N ALA A 125 2.82 -22.71 -2.87
CA ALA A 125 1.39 -22.94 -2.85
C ALA A 125 0.66 -22.51 -4.14
N VAL A 126 1.26 -21.66 -4.97
CA VAL A 126 0.61 -21.08 -6.16
C VAL A 126 1.45 -21.19 -7.43
N SER A 127 0.78 -21.26 -8.57
CA SER A 127 1.38 -21.24 -9.91
C SER A 127 1.28 -19.86 -10.58
N ILE A 128 0.38 -18.99 -10.12
CA ILE A 128 0.26 -17.60 -10.59
C ILE A 128 1.46 -16.74 -10.14
N PRO A 129 1.71 -15.58 -10.78
CA PRO A 129 2.78 -14.68 -10.40
C PRO A 129 2.69 -14.21 -8.94
N VAL A 130 3.84 -14.14 -8.27
CA VAL A 130 4.01 -13.75 -6.87
C VAL A 130 4.85 -12.47 -6.79
N ILE A 131 4.30 -11.42 -6.21
CA ILE A 131 4.95 -10.11 -6.09
C ILE A 131 5.34 -9.89 -4.62
N GLY A 132 6.60 -9.63 -4.31
CA GLY A 132 7.04 -9.34 -2.93
C GLY A 132 6.77 -7.88 -2.52
N ALA A 133 6.31 -7.65 -1.30
CA ALA A 133 6.10 -6.32 -0.74
C ALA A 133 6.54 -6.22 0.74
N GLY A 134 7.12 -5.07 1.09
CA GLY A 134 7.62 -4.77 2.44
C GLY A 134 9.15 -4.79 2.51
N GLY A 135 9.76 -3.72 3.03
CA GLY A 135 11.22 -3.61 3.22
C GLY A 135 12.06 -3.33 1.97
N ILE A 136 11.46 -3.24 0.78
CA ILE A 136 12.17 -3.08 -0.51
C ILE A 136 12.34 -1.58 -0.83
N ILE A 137 13.58 -1.12 -0.89
CA ILE A 137 13.96 0.29 -1.06
C ILE A 137 14.84 0.52 -2.29
N ASP A 138 15.75 -0.40 -2.60
CA ASP A 138 16.75 -0.26 -3.67
C ASP A 138 16.86 -1.52 -4.56
N GLY A 139 17.78 -1.50 -5.54
CA GLY A 139 17.89 -2.58 -6.51
C GLY A 139 18.47 -3.87 -5.92
N HIS A 140 19.22 -3.78 -4.83
CA HIS A 140 19.72 -4.94 -4.10
C HIS A 140 18.56 -5.69 -3.42
N ASP A 141 17.65 -4.95 -2.78
CA ASP A 141 16.44 -5.55 -2.20
C ASP A 141 15.55 -6.19 -3.28
N LEU A 142 15.43 -5.54 -4.45
CA LEU A 142 14.73 -6.07 -5.61
C LEU A 142 15.36 -7.40 -6.05
N ALA A 143 16.67 -7.44 -6.30
CA ALA A 143 17.37 -8.65 -6.73
C ALA A 143 17.27 -9.77 -5.70
N ALA A 144 17.42 -9.47 -4.41
CA ALA A 144 17.25 -10.43 -3.32
C ALA A 144 15.82 -11.00 -3.29
N THR A 145 14.81 -10.16 -3.53
CA THR A 145 13.40 -10.58 -3.56
C THR A 145 13.10 -11.48 -4.76
N LEU A 146 13.65 -11.16 -5.94
CA LEU A 146 13.54 -12.02 -7.12
C LEU A 146 14.23 -13.37 -6.90
N LYS A 147 15.43 -13.40 -6.29
CA LYS A 147 16.14 -14.65 -5.94
C LYS A 147 15.35 -15.55 -4.98
N MET A 148 14.48 -14.98 -4.13
CA MET A 148 13.57 -15.76 -3.27
C MET A 148 12.41 -16.41 -4.05
N GLY A 149 12.25 -16.13 -5.34
CA GLY A 149 11.21 -16.69 -6.20
C GLY A 149 10.04 -15.75 -6.46
N ALA A 150 10.18 -14.45 -6.19
CA ALA A 150 9.21 -13.45 -6.61
C ALA A 150 9.35 -13.17 -8.12
N ASP A 151 8.23 -12.89 -8.78
CA ASP A 151 8.14 -12.47 -10.19
C ASP A 151 8.21 -10.94 -10.33
N GLY A 152 8.18 -10.22 -9.22
CA GLY A 152 8.26 -8.75 -9.16
C GLY A 152 8.19 -8.23 -7.73
N VAL A 153 8.22 -6.91 -7.57
CA VAL A 153 8.13 -6.26 -6.26
C VAL A 153 7.12 -5.12 -6.26
N GLN A 154 6.54 -4.85 -5.09
CA GLN A 154 5.74 -3.66 -4.83
C GLN A 154 6.41 -2.81 -3.75
N MET A 155 6.63 -1.53 -4.06
CA MET A 155 7.33 -0.58 -3.20
C MET A 155 6.41 0.58 -2.85
N GLY A 156 6.21 0.83 -1.55
CA GLY A 156 5.43 1.97 -1.06
C GLY A 156 6.34 3.12 -0.62
N THR A 157 7.08 2.92 0.47
CA THR A 157 7.89 3.95 1.13
C THR A 157 8.87 4.66 0.20
N ARG A 158 9.59 3.94 -0.69
CA ARG A 158 10.51 4.57 -1.65
C ARG A 158 9.82 5.53 -2.61
N PHE A 159 8.63 5.18 -3.11
CA PHE A 159 7.87 6.02 -4.04
C PHE A 159 7.05 7.12 -3.35
N ALA A 160 6.68 6.95 -2.07
CA ALA A 160 6.11 8.04 -1.28
C ALA A 160 7.09 9.20 -1.07
N ALA A 161 8.40 8.91 -1.13
CA ALA A 161 9.48 9.90 -1.14
C ALA A 161 10.03 10.17 -2.55
N SER A 162 9.16 10.25 -3.56
CA SER A 162 9.51 10.74 -4.89
C SER A 162 9.12 12.21 -5.09
N GLN A 163 9.67 12.86 -6.12
CA GLN A 163 9.31 14.22 -6.50
C GLN A 163 7.83 14.31 -6.92
N GLU A 164 7.35 13.33 -7.67
CA GLU A 164 6.01 13.25 -8.23
C GLU A 164 4.94 12.85 -7.20
N SER A 165 5.34 12.35 -6.03
CA SER A 165 4.40 12.08 -4.95
C SER A 165 3.76 13.38 -4.44
N ASN A 166 2.44 13.33 -4.23
CA ASN A 166 1.65 14.43 -3.66
C ASN A 166 1.75 14.52 -2.12
N ALA A 167 2.60 13.72 -1.47
CA ALA A 167 2.90 13.89 -0.07
C ALA A 167 3.56 15.25 0.18
N SER A 168 3.21 15.90 1.29
CA SER A 168 3.77 17.20 1.67
C SER A 168 5.28 17.16 1.86
N ASP A 169 5.92 18.33 1.76
CA ASP A 169 7.34 18.48 2.09
C ASP A 169 7.62 18.07 3.53
N TYR A 170 6.69 18.34 4.45
CA TYR A 170 6.76 17.86 5.83
C TYR A 170 6.85 16.33 5.89
N PHE A 171 5.94 15.63 5.20
CA PHE A 171 5.92 14.16 5.17
C PHE A 171 7.24 13.60 4.61
N LYS A 172 7.69 14.12 3.46
CA LYS A 172 8.94 13.70 2.81
C LYS A 172 10.16 14.00 3.69
N PHE A 173 10.17 15.13 4.38
CA PHE A 173 11.24 15.49 5.31
C PHE A 173 11.31 14.55 6.52
N GLN A 174 10.17 14.10 7.04
CA GLN A 174 10.16 13.11 8.13
C GLN A 174 10.80 11.79 7.69
N TYR A 175 10.58 11.34 6.44
CA TYR A 175 11.27 10.17 5.92
C TYR A 175 12.80 10.36 5.86
N LEU A 176 13.27 11.52 5.38
CA LEU A 176 14.71 11.79 5.28
C LEU A 176 15.41 11.76 6.64
N LYS A 177 14.72 12.25 7.69
CA LYS A 177 15.24 12.30 9.05
C LYS A 177 15.09 11.00 9.84
N ALA A 178 14.22 10.09 9.40
CA ALA A 178 13.92 8.88 10.14
C ALA A 178 15.16 8.00 10.37
N SER A 179 15.26 7.50 11.60
CA SER A 179 16.13 6.40 12.01
C SER A 179 15.33 5.09 12.10
N ARG A 180 16.01 3.98 12.38
CA ARG A 180 15.34 2.67 12.60
C ARG A 180 14.40 2.71 13.80
N ASP A 181 14.80 3.41 14.86
CA ASP A 181 14.09 3.42 16.15
C ASP A 181 12.84 4.30 16.14
N ASP A 182 12.70 5.13 15.10
CA ASP A 182 11.54 5.99 14.89
C ASP A 182 10.34 5.22 14.32
N VAL A 183 10.51 4.00 13.82
CA VAL A 183 9.39 3.21 13.30
C VAL A 183 8.65 2.54 14.45
N THR A 184 7.32 2.66 14.47
CA THR A 184 6.45 2.08 15.48
C THR A 184 5.15 1.56 14.87
N LEU A 185 4.44 0.75 15.64
CA LEU A 185 3.07 0.37 15.34
C LEU A 185 2.08 1.33 15.99
N ILE A 186 0.97 1.58 15.29
CA ILE A 186 -0.23 2.26 15.78
C ILE A 186 -1.44 1.35 15.60
N HIS A 187 -2.31 1.25 16.59
CA HIS A 187 -3.53 0.47 16.53
C HIS A 187 -4.61 1.22 15.73
N SER A 188 -4.91 0.71 14.54
CA SER A 188 -5.91 1.33 13.66
C SER A 188 -7.34 1.13 14.18
N PRO A 189 -8.29 2.00 13.78
CA PRO A 189 -9.69 1.85 14.13
C PRO A 189 -10.38 0.67 13.40
N VAL A 190 -9.70 0.01 12.45
CA VAL A 190 -10.18 -1.23 11.80
C VAL A 190 -9.71 -2.50 12.50
N GLY A 191 -8.94 -2.38 13.59
CA GLY A 191 -8.46 -3.52 14.39
C GLY A 191 -7.21 -4.21 13.83
N LEU A 192 -6.53 -3.58 12.87
CA LEU A 192 -5.24 -4.03 12.36
C LEU A 192 -4.12 -3.09 12.85
N PRO A 193 -2.91 -3.58 13.14
CA PRO A 193 -1.77 -2.70 13.38
C PRO A 193 -1.41 -1.95 12.10
N GLY A 194 -0.99 -0.70 12.22
CA GLY A 194 -0.43 0.12 11.15
C GLY A 194 1.00 0.51 11.46
N GLN A 195 1.92 0.44 10.50
CA GLN A 195 3.30 0.86 10.68
C GLN A 195 3.52 2.31 10.26
N ALA A 196 4.05 3.11 11.19
CA ALA A 196 4.19 4.56 11.06
C ALA A 196 5.50 5.06 11.71
N LEU A 197 5.87 6.30 11.38
CA LEU A 197 6.84 7.03 12.17
C LEU A 197 6.21 7.44 13.51
N ARG A 198 6.98 7.24 14.57
CA ARG A 198 6.67 7.71 15.93
C ARG A 198 6.54 9.22 15.90
N SER A 199 5.47 9.71 16.49
CA SER A 199 5.22 11.12 16.71
C SER A 199 4.42 11.30 17.99
N HIS A 200 4.36 12.52 18.51
CA HIS A 200 3.52 12.84 19.65
C HIS A 200 2.06 12.39 19.43
N PHE A 201 1.54 12.54 18.21
CA PHE A 201 0.22 12.07 17.83
C PHE A 201 0.05 10.56 18.00
N VAL A 202 0.99 9.77 17.45
CA VAL A 202 0.96 8.31 17.55
C VAL A 202 1.02 7.89 19.02
N GLU A 203 1.88 8.52 19.82
CA GLU A 203 1.99 8.23 21.26
C GLU A 203 0.69 8.54 22.02
N GLN A 204 0.00 9.64 21.70
CA GLN A 204 -1.30 9.96 22.30
C GLN A 204 -2.38 8.95 21.94
N VAL A 205 -2.40 8.45 20.69
CA VAL A 205 -3.35 7.43 20.26
C VAL A 205 -3.09 6.12 21.00
N GLU A 206 -1.84 5.68 21.08
CA GLU A 206 -1.46 4.43 21.75
C GLU A 206 -1.72 4.46 23.27
N ARG A 207 -1.57 5.62 23.91
CA ARG A 207 -1.90 5.83 25.33
C ARG A 207 -3.40 6.02 25.61
N ALA A 208 -4.23 6.06 24.56
CA ALA A 208 -5.66 6.39 24.64
C ALA A 208 -5.95 7.79 25.22
N ASP A 209 -4.99 8.71 25.10
CA ASP A 209 -5.12 10.11 25.52
C ASP A 209 -5.69 11.00 24.39
N TYR A 210 -5.60 10.54 23.15
CA TYR A 210 -6.14 11.26 22.00
C TYR A 210 -7.67 11.28 22.03
N LYS A 211 -8.25 12.47 21.95
CA LYS A 211 -9.69 12.67 21.79
C LYS A 211 -9.95 13.24 20.39
N ARG A 212 -10.65 12.46 19.56
CA ARG A 212 -11.09 12.92 18.26
C ARG A 212 -12.00 14.15 18.41
N ASP A 213 -11.70 15.19 17.65
CA ASP A 213 -12.47 16.43 17.57
C ASP A 213 -13.06 16.69 16.18
N THR A 214 -12.91 15.74 15.26
CA THR A 214 -13.43 15.79 13.89
C THR A 214 -14.69 14.95 13.70
N ASP A 215 -15.47 15.33 12.68
CA ASP A 215 -16.64 14.57 12.25
C ASP A 215 -16.25 13.23 11.60
N CYS A 216 -17.15 12.25 11.71
CA CYS A 216 -16.91 10.92 11.15
C CYS A 216 -17.27 10.87 9.66
N TYR A 217 -16.32 10.53 8.79
CA TYR A 217 -16.58 10.25 7.38
C TYR A 217 -17.45 9.01 7.11
N GLN A 218 -17.67 8.15 8.11
CA GLN A 218 -18.38 6.86 7.96
C GLN A 218 -17.80 5.98 6.83
N CYS A 219 -16.49 6.09 6.58
CA CYS A 219 -15.81 5.48 5.44
C CYS A 219 -15.50 3.98 5.60
N LEU A 220 -15.61 3.44 6.82
CA LEU A 220 -15.21 2.06 7.15
C LEU A 220 -16.45 1.20 7.48
N LYS A 221 -16.41 -0.08 7.09
CA LYS A 221 -17.45 -1.06 7.44
C LYS A 221 -17.59 -1.27 8.95
N LYS A 222 -16.45 -1.23 9.64
CA LYS A 222 -16.33 -1.32 11.11
C LYS A 222 -15.23 -0.34 11.54
N CYS A 223 -15.54 0.54 12.48
CA CYS A 223 -14.64 1.57 12.96
C CYS A 223 -14.81 1.74 14.47
N SER A 224 -13.71 1.65 15.22
CA SER A 224 -13.72 1.89 16.67
C SER A 224 -13.94 3.37 17.04
N GLN A 225 -13.75 4.28 16.07
CA GLN A 225 -13.82 5.73 16.23
C GLN A 225 -12.83 6.34 17.24
N LYS A 226 -11.86 5.56 17.75
CA LYS A 226 -10.81 6.06 18.65
C LYS A 226 -9.90 7.11 17.99
N LEU A 227 -9.73 7.00 16.67
CA LEU A 227 -8.94 7.85 15.81
C LEU A 227 -9.62 7.92 14.44
N CYS A 228 -9.60 9.09 13.79
CA CYS A 228 -9.89 9.19 12.36
C CYS A 228 -8.57 9.12 11.57
N ILE A 229 -8.25 7.94 11.02
CA ILE A 229 -7.03 7.76 10.20
C ILE A 229 -7.09 8.61 8.93
N MET A 230 -8.27 8.74 8.31
CA MET A 230 -8.41 9.54 7.09
C MET A 230 -8.03 11.00 7.34
N ASP A 231 -8.53 11.62 8.41
CA ASP A 231 -8.14 12.98 8.79
C ASP A 231 -6.63 13.09 9.00
N ALA A 232 -6.05 12.17 9.79
CA ALA A 232 -4.64 12.23 10.12
C ALA A 232 -3.72 12.05 8.91
N LEU A 233 -4.11 11.20 7.95
CA LEU A 233 -3.40 11.00 6.69
C LEU A 233 -3.56 12.18 5.74
N ILE A 234 -4.79 12.70 5.55
CA ILE A 234 -5.05 13.88 4.72
C ILE A 234 -4.27 15.07 5.26
N ASN A 235 -4.29 15.28 6.58
CA ASN A 235 -3.53 16.33 7.25
C ASN A 235 -2.01 16.19 6.99
N ALA A 236 -1.46 14.98 7.11
CA ALA A 236 -0.05 14.74 6.81
C ALA A 236 0.29 14.99 5.33
N CYS A 237 -0.56 14.53 4.40
CA CYS A 237 -0.37 14.72 2.96
C CYS A 237 -0.50 16.19 2.53
N ALA A 238 -1.41 16.95 3.15
CA ALA A 238 -1.65 18.36 2.84
C ALA A 238 -0.62 19.30 3.49
N GLY A 239 0.26 18.79 4.37
CA GLY A 239 1.19 19.62 5.13
C GLY A 239 0.48 20.45 6.20
N GLY A 240 -0.61 19.91 6.76
CA GLY A 240 -1.36 20.50 7.85
C GLY A 240 -0.62 20.43 9.19
N ASP A 241 -1.38 20.34 10.28
CA ASP A 241 -0.85 20.39 11.64
C ASP A 241 0.05 19.18 11.95
N PRO A 242 1.38 19.36 12.16
CA PRO A 242 2.29 18.27 12.50
C PRO A 242 1.87 17.47 13.74
N SER A 243 1.16 18.09 14.68
CA SER A 243 0.69 17.45 15.92
C SER A 243 -0.46 16.46 15.72
N ARG A 244 -1.05 16.43 14.52
CA ARG A 244 -2.14 15.53 14.12
C ARG A 244 -1.78 14.62 12.94
N ALA A 245 -0.54 14.71 12.47
CA ALA A 245 -0.08 14.00 11.29
C ALA A 245 0.21 12.52 11.60
N LEU A 246 -0.40 11.64 10.81
CA LEU A 246 -0.02 10.24 10.76
C LEU A 246 0.86 10.00 9.52
N VAL A 247 2.11 9.62 9.74
CA VAL A 247 3.08 9.37 8.67
C VAL A 247 3.34 7.87 8.60
N PHE A 248 2.54 7.15 7.82
CA PHE A 248 2.77 5.72 7.58
C PHE A 248 4.08 5.50 6.84
N CYS A 249 4.85 4.48 7.23
CA CYS A 249 6.12 4.13 6.60
C CYS A 249 6.46 2.65 6.85
N GLY A 250 7.28 2.03 5.99
CA GLY A 250 7.85 0.71 6.27
C GLY A 250 9.10 0.79 7.13
N GLU A 251 9.52 -0.35 7.73
CA GLU A 251 10.71 -0.45 8.61
C GLU A 251 12.00 0.10 7.96
N ALA A 252 12.09 0.00 6.64
CA ALA A 252 13.25 0.42 5.85
C ALA A 252 13.27 1.92 5.50
N VAL A 253 12.34 2.74 6.01
CA VAL A 253 12.27 4.19 5.75
C VAL A 253 13.57 4.93 6.06
N HIS A 254 14.30 4.49 7.08
CA HIS A 254 15.58 5.06 7.47
C HIS A 254 16.67 4.98 6.38
N ARG A 255 16.50 4.16 5.34
CA ARG A 255 17.40 4.09 4.18
C ARG A 255 17.12 5.18 3.14
N ILE A 256 15.99 5.87 3.25
CA ILE A 256 15.64 6.99 2.37
C ILE A 256 16.44 8.22 2.79
N LYS A 257 17.41 8.63 1.97
CA LYS A 257 18.29 9.79 2.25
C LYS A 257 18.19 10.92 1.25
N GLU A 258 17.40 10.74 0.21
CA GLU A 258 17.17 11.74 -0.84
C GLU A 258 15.80 11.56 -1.47
N ILE A 259 15.28 12.65 -2.04
CA ILE A 259 14.03 12.67 -2.81
C ILE A 259 14.39 12.65 -4.30
N LEU A 260 14.13 11.52 -4.94
CA LEU A 260 14.44 11.27 -6.34
C LEU A 260 13.18 11.38 -7.20
N SER A 261 13.34 11.65 -8.51
CA SER A 261 12.24 11.46 -9.45
C SER A 261 11.89 9.97 -9.55
N VAL A 262 10.63 9.63 -9.89
CA VAL A 262 10.22 8.24 -10.17
C VAL A 262 11.12 7.62 -11.24
N LYS A 263 11.49 8.41 -12.26
CA LYS A 263 12.41 7.97 -13.32
C LYS A 263 13.77 7.55 -12.76
N ASP A 264 14.36 8.34 -11.87
CA ASP A 264 15.68 8.06 -11.29
C ASP A 264 15.63 6.89 -10.29
N ILE A 265 14.52 6.73 -9.57
CA ILE A 265 14.27 5.54 -8.74
C ILE A 265 14.30 4.30 -9.64
N PHE A 266 13.51 4.26 -10.73
CA PHE A 266 13.52 3.11 -11.65
C PHE A 266 14.90 2.87 -12.27
N ALA A 267 15.60 3.92 -12.69
CA ALA A 267 16.95 3.78 -13.26
C ALA A 267 17.94 3.18 -12.26
N SER A 268 17.88 3.61 -10.99
CA SER A 268 18.75 3.09 -9.92
C SER A 268 18.40 1.65 -9.58
N LEU A 269 17.11 1.32 -9.43
CA LEU A 269 16.65 -0.06 -9.20
C LEU A 269 17.18 -1.02 -10.26
N MET A 270 17.03 -0.67 -11.55
CA MET A 270 17.47 -1.53 -12.65
C MET A 270 18.99 -1.66 -12.73
N ARG A 271 19.71 -0.57 -12.46
CA ARG A 271 21.18 -0.57 -12.46
C ARG A 271 21.74 -1.42 -11.32
N GLU A 272 21.24 -1.23 -10.11
CA GLU A 272 21.70 -1.96 -8.90
C GLU A 272 21.34 -3.44 -8.97
N ALA A 273 20.11 -3.76 -9.39
CA ALA A 273 19.68 -5.16 -9.50
C ALA A 273 20.50 -5.93 -10.55
N ALA A 274 20.95 -5.28 -11.63
CA ALA A 274 21.78 -5.91 -12.66
C ALA A 274 23.17 -6.33 -12.16
N PHE A 275 23.67 -5.78 -11.04
CA PHE A 275 24.94 -6.23 -10.45
C PHE A 275 24.81 -7.49 -9.59
N ASP A 276 23.58 -7.84 -9.20
CA ASP A 276 23.30 -8.97 -8.32
C ASP A 276 22.71 -10.19 -9.05
N VAL A 277 22.33 -10.07 -10.32
CA VAL A 277 21.84 -11.17 -11.17
C VAL A 277 23.01 -11.78 -11.94
#